data_AF-A0A2R7KF87-F1
#
_entry.id   AF-A0A2R7KF87-F1
#
_cell.length_a   1.000
_cell.length_b   1.000
_cell.length_c   1.000
_cell.angle_alpha   90.00
_cell.angle_beta   90.00
_cell.angle_gamma   90.00
#
_symmetry.space_group_name_H-M   'P 1'
#
loop_
_entity.id
_entity.type
_entity.pdbx_description
1 polymer ?
#
loop_
_entity_poly.entity_id
_entity_poly.type
_entity_poly.pdbx_seq_one_letter_code
_entity_poly.pdbx_strand_id
1 'polypeptide(L)' 'MIFKGRLEEYLFVSEITPERMYMVNQDLKTGLSIIWNIGEQASITIDSQPYMIQKDCLIFITSFHTIQELEFEN' A
#
# COMPACT_ATOMS: atom_id res chain seq x y z
N MET A 1 -6.81 -11.99 0.46
CA MET A 1 -8.28 -12.18 0.31
C MET A 1 -8.74 -11.48 -0.96
N ILE A 2 -9.63 -12.10 -1.74
CA ILE A 2 -10.26 -11.46 -2.90
C ILE A 2 -11.70 -11.14 -2.52
N PHE A 3 -12.05 -9.85 -2.49
CA PHE A 3 -13.43 -9.41 -2.31
C PHE A 3 -14.03 -9.07 -3.68
N LYS A 4 -15.21 -9.61 -3.98
CA LYS A 4 -15.95 -9.34 -5.22
C LYS A 4 -17.15 -8.46 -4.91
N GLY A 5 -17.15 -7.24 -5.44
CA GLY A 5 -18.26 -6.31 -5.34
C GLY A 5 -19.45 -6.68 -6.23
N ARG A 6 -20.54 -5.92 -6.13
CA ARG A 6 -21.76 -6.10 -6.94
C ARG A 6 -21.60 -5.64 -8.40
N LEU A 7 -20.54 -4.88 -8.68
CA LEU A 7 -20.27 -4.24 -9.97
C LEU A 7 -19.08 -4.88 -10.72
N GLU A 8 -18.80 -6.16 -10.46
CA GLU A 8 -17.62 -6.90 -10.99
C GLU A 8 -16.26 -6.30 -10.60
N GLU A 9 -16.23 -5.44 -9.59
CA GLU A 9 -15.00 -4.92 -8.99
C GLU A 9 -14.35 -6.00 -8.10
N TYR A 10 -13.04 -6.14 -8.21
CA TYR A 10 -12.24 -7.03 -7.38
C TYR A 10 -11.30 -6.21 -6.50
N LEU A 11 -11.39 -6.40 -5.18
CA LEU A 11 -10.41 -5.87 -4.24
C LEU A 11 -9.49 -7.00 -3.79
N PHE A 12 -8.20 -6.84 -4.08
CA PHE A 12 -7.15 -7.71 -3.57
C PHE A 12 -6.62 -7.12 -2.28
N VAL A 13 -6.82 -7.85 -1.19
CA VAL A 13 -6.32 -7.46 0.14
C VAL A 13 -5.21 -8.43 0.53
N SER A 14 -4.04 -7.89 0.79
CA SER A 14 -2.92 -8.62 1.39
C SER A 14 -2.28 -7.78 2.48
N GLU A 15 -1.85 -8.46 3.52
CA GLU A 15 -0.96 -7.87 4.52
C GLU A 15 0.44 -7.71 3.93
N ILE A 16 1.02 -6.54 4.13
CA ILE A 16 2.40 -6.24 3.75
C ILE A 16 3.24 -6.46 5.01
N THR A 17 4.08 -7.47 4.97
CA THR A 17 5.11 -7.74 5.98
C THR A 17 6.49 -7.49 5.37
N PRO A 18 7.56 -7.34 6.17
CA PRO A 18 8.92 -7.20 5.63
C PRO A 18 9.30 -8.29 4.61
N GLU A 19 8.85 -9.53 4.81
CA GLU A 19 9.10 -10.67 3.92
C GLU A 19 8.29 -10.59 2.60
N ARG A 20 7.23 -9.76 2.56
CA ARG A 20 6.30 -9.60 1.43
C ARG A 20 6.43 -8.27 0.71
N MET A 21 7.51 -7.53 0.96
CA MET A 21 7.80 -6.24 0.31
C MET A 21 7.83 -6.30 -1.22
N TYR A 22 8.10 -7.46 -1.81
CA TYR A 22 8.06 -7.66 -3.27
C TYR A 22 6.68 -7.34 -3.88
N MET A 23 5.59 -7.50 -3.11
CA MET A 23 4.22 -7.21 -3.58
C MET A 23 4.02 -5.72 -3.85
N VAL A 24 4.66 -4.85 -3.06
CA VAL A 24 4.63 -3.39 -3.26
C VAL A 24 5.39 -3.02 -4.53
N ASN A 25 6.55 -3.65 -4.75
CA ASN A 25 7.44 -3.31 -5.86
C ASN A 25 6.99 -3.84 -7.23
N GLN A 26 6.23 -4.94 -7.26
CA GLN A 26 5.84 -5.62 -8.51
C GLN A 26 4.36 -5.44 -8.87
N ASP A 27 3.44 -5.45 -7.90
CA ASP A 27 1.99 -5.61 -8.18
C ASP A 27 1.19 -4.31 -8.18
N LEU A 28 1.70 -3.19 -7.65
CA LEU A 28 0.95 -1.93 -7.56
C LEU A 28 0.81 -1.19 -8.91
N LYS A 29 1.28 -1.79 -10.01
CA LYS A 29 1.34 -1.15 -11.34
C LYS A 29 -0.01 -1.07 -12.06
N THR A 30 -1.08 -1.65 -11.53
CA THR A 30 -2.40 -1.63 -12.17
C THR A 30 -3.49 -1.10 -11.23
N GLY A 31 -3.93 0.14 -11.47
CA GLY A 31 -5.11 0.73 -10.83
C GLY A 31 -4.86 1.53 -9.55
N LEU A 32 -5.92 1.68 -8.74
CA LEU A 32 -5.89 2.35 -7.45
C LEU A 32 -5.45 1.36 -6.37
N SER A 33 -4.44 1.73 -5.60
CA SER A 33 -3.93 0.97 -4.47
C SER A 33 -4.29 1.66 -3.16
N ILE A 34 -4.61 0.88 -2.14
CA ILE A 34 -4.97 1.37 -0.81
C ILE A 34 -4.02 0.72 0.20
N ILE A 35 -3.28 1.54 0.94
CA ILE A 35 -2.40 1.10 2.01
C ILE A 35 -3.01 1.54 3.33
N TRP A 36 -3.18 0.59 4.26
CA TRP A 36 -3.69 0.85 5.60
C TRP A 36 -2.60 0.53 6.62
N ASN A 37 -2.19 1.51 7.42
CA ASN A 37 -1.28 1.25 8.52
C ASN A 37 -2.05 0.74 9.75
N ILE A 38 -1.84 -0.52 10.10
CA ILE A 38 -2.37 -1.15 11.32
C ILE A 38 -1.35 -1.17 12.47
N GLY A 39 -0.09 -0.83 12.20
CA GLY A 39 0.99 -0.69 13.18
C GLY A 39 1.06 0.73 13.76
N GLU A 40 2.05 0.99 14.62
CA GLU A 40 2.22 2.29 15.27
C GLU A 40 2.63 3.39 14.26
N GLN A 41 3.67 3.15 13.47
CA GLN A 41 4.11 4.05 12.42
C GLN A 41 4.66 3.30 11.19
N ALA A 42 4.42 3.86 10.01
CA ALA A 42 5.08 3.45 8.77
C ALA A 42 5.62 4.68 8.02
N SER A 43 6.76 4.53 7.36
CA SER A 43 7.35 5.55 6.49
C SER A 43 7.26 5.08 5.05
N ILE A 44 6.77 5.94 4.16
CA ILE A 44 6.64 5.63 2.73
C ILE A 44 7.23 6.76 1.90
N THR A 45 7.97 6.43 0.86
CA THR A 45 8.47 7.39 -0.13
C THR A 45 7.73 7.19 -1.44
N ILE A 46 7.00 8.23 -1.88
CA ILE A 46 6.20 8.24 -3.11
C ILE A 46 6.68 9.41 -3.98
N ASP A 47 7.07 9.13 -5.22
CA ASP A 47 7.61 10.11 -6.17
C ASP A 47 8.72 11.00 -5.59
N SER A 48 9.58 10.40 -4.76
CA SER A 48 10.71 11.02 -4.05
C SER A 48 10.29 11.95 -2.90
N GLN A 49 9.01 11.94 -2.54
CA GLN A 49 8.49 12.67 -1.38
C GLN A 49 8.22 11.69 -0.23
N PRO A 50 8.82 11.92 0.96
CA PRO A 50 8.58 11.08 2.12
C PRO A 50 7.27 11.45 2.82
N TYR A 51 6.58 10.43 3.33
CA TYR A 51 5.36 10.56 4.11
C TYR A 51 5.44 9.63 5.33
N MET A 52 4.91 10.10 6.46
CA MET A 52 4.67 9.26 7.63
C MET A 52 3.19 8.90 7.71
N ILE A 53 2.90 7.61 7.85
CA ILE A 53 1.56 7.07 8.02
C ILE A 53 1.40 6.70 9.48
N GLN A 54 0.57 7.44 10.21
CA GLN A 54 0.22 7.09 11.59
C GLN A 54 -0.66 5.85 11.62
N LYS A 55 -0.77 5.22 12.80
CA LYS A 55 -1.74 4.17 13.06
C LYS A 55 -3.14 4.54 12.60
N ASP A 56 -3.84 3.58 12.01
CA ASP A 56 -5.20 3.70 11.48
C ASP A 56 -5.38 4.72 10.34
N CYS A 57 -4.28 5.21 9.76
CA CYS A 57 -4.33 6.05 8.57
C CYS A 57 -4.28 5.22 7.28
N LEU A 58 -4.96 5.73 6.25
CA LEU A 58 -5.05 5.15 4.93
C LEU A 58 -4.39 6.08 3.90
N ILE A 59 -3.64 5.51 2.97
CA ILE A 59 -3.14 6.21 1.78
C ILE A 59 -3.72 5.56 0.52
N PHE A 60 -4.20 6.41 -0.38
CA PHE A 60 -4.72 6.04 -1.68
C PHE A 60 -3.71 6.45 -2.75
N ILE A 61 -3.20 5.47 -3.51
CA ILE A 61 -2.13 5.68 -4.48
C ILE A 61 -2.66 5.27 -5.84
N THR A 62 -2.71 6.22 -6.77
CA THR A 62 -3.11 5.95 -8.16
C THR A 62 -1.95 5.38 -8.95
N SER A 63 -2.25 4.75 -10.09
CA SER A 63 -1.25 4.21 -11.01
C SER A 63 -0.27 5.23 -11.61
N PHE A 64 -0.44 6.53 -11.33
CA PHE A 64 0.46 7.60 -11.77
C PHE A 64 1.62 7.86 -10.81
N HIS A 65 1.60 7.26 -9.62
CA HIS A 65 2.60 7.47 -8.57
C HIS A 65 3.41 6.18 -8.35
N THR A 66 4.69 6.34 -8.04
CA THR A 66 5.59 5.20 -7.78
C THR A 66 6.01 5.21 -6.31
N ILE A 67 5.77 4.10 -5.62
CA ILE A 67 6.35 3.85 -4.29
C ILE A 67 7.78 3.37 -4.49
N GLN A 68 8.73 4.08 -3.88
CA GLN A 68 10.15 3.76 -3.99
C GLN A 68 10.66 3.02 -2.74
N GLU A 69 10.07 3.32 -1.59
CA GLU A 69 10.50 2.79 -0.31
C GLU A 69 9.30 2.72 0.65
N LEU A 70 9.26 1.67 1.46
CA LEU A 70 8.30 1.49 2.54
C LEU A 70 9.05 0.83 3.70
N GLU A 71 9.05 1.52 4.85
CA GLU A 71 9.69 1.06 6.08
C GLU A 71 8.65 0.96 7.19
N PHE A 72 8.78 -0.07 8.02
CA PHE A 72 7.95 -0.31 9.19
C PHE A 72 8.75 0.03 10.46
N GLU A 73 8.06 0.45 11.51
CA GLU A 73 8.67 0.53 12.83
C GLU A 73 9.11 -0.87 13.30
N ASN A 74 10.31 -0.95 13.90
CA ASN A 74 10.93 -2.21 14.36
C ASN A 74 10.28 -2.78 15.61
#